data_AF-A0A415U9L5-F1
#
_entry.id   AF-A0A415U9L5-F1
#
_cell.length_a   1.000
_cell.length_b   1.000
_cell.length_c   1.000
_cell.angle_alpha   90.00
_cell.angle_beta   90.00
_cell.angle_gamma   90.00
#
_symmetry.space_group_name_H-M   'P 1'
#
loop_
_entity.id
_entity.type
_entity.pdbx_description
1 polymer ?
#
loop_
_entity_poly.entity_id
_entity_poly.type
_entity_poly.pdbx_seq_one_letter_code
_entity_poly.pdbx_strand_id
1 'polypeptide(L)'
;MTRTGIVNGRFQVLHLKHMEYILAAKMRCDKLYIGITNPDGAHTRDTVHDENRGTKAGNPLTYFERCEMIRGAMEEFNVPAKEYDLIPFPISMPEYIAQYTPKEAVYYVGMFDAWDEEKYKILRSLDLDVNILWRKTEEEKGITGSKVRELIATDQEWKQFVPKSVYHYLTENELDKRVKRLELMRIEEKKAIEQMNIAEAVERLEMMESQDMD
;
A
#
# COMPACT_ATOMS: atom_id res chain seq x y z
N MET A 1 -13.88 -11.33 22.41
CA MET A 1 -13.67 -10.12 21.60
C MET A 1 -12.36 -9.51 22.07
N THR A 2 -11.46 -9.15 21.16
CA THR A 2 -10.18 -8.56 21.55
C THR A 2 -10.40 -7.10 21.98
N ARG A 3 -9.74 -6.62 23.04
CA ARG A 3 -9.92 -5.22 23.45
C ARG A 3 -9.39 -4.24 22.41
N THR A 4 -8.17 -4.49 21.92
CA THR A 4 -7.46 -3.61 20.99
C THR A 4 -6.92 -4.40 19.81
N GLY A 5 -7.30 -3.98 18.60
CA GLY A 5 -6.80 -4.51 17.34
C GLY A 5 -5.92 -3.52 16.61
N ILE A 6 -5.01 -4.02 15.77
CA ILE A 6 -4.23 -3.21 14.83
C ILE A 6 -4.33 -3.80 13.43
N VAL A 7 -4.61 -2.96 12.45
CA VAL A 7 -4.36 -3.25 11.03
C VAL A 7 -3.31 -2.29 10.52
N ASN A 8 -2.60 -2.67 9.45
CA ASN A 8 -1.65 -1.79 8.81
C ASN A 8 -1.71 -1.89 7.29
N GLY A 9 -1.39 -0.78 6.61
CA GLY A 9 -1.37 -0.67 5.16
C GLY A 9 -0.75 0.64 4.70
N ARG A 10 -0.36 0.74 3.42
CA ARG A 10 0.15 2.01 2.86
C ARG A 10 -0.99 2.98 2.53
N PHE A 11 -2.11 2.45 2.05
CA PHE A 11 -3.31 3.19 1.66
C PHE A 11 -3.04 4.26 0.58
N GLN A 12 -2.33 3.87 -0.48
CA GLN A 12 -1.89 4.73 -1.60
C GLN A 12 -2.55 4.31 -2.94
N VAL A 13 -3.85 4.48 -3.16
CA VAL A 13 -4.86 5.16 -2.35
C VAL A 13 -5.66 4.15 -1.50
N LEU A 14 -6.49 4.63 -0.57
CA LEU A 14 -7.45 3.77 0.14
C LEU A 14 -8.50 3.26 -0.87
N HIS A 15 -8.83 1.97 -0.83
CA HIS A 15 -9.76 1.34 -1.79
C HIS A 15 -10.66 0.33 -1.08
N LEU A 16 -11.71 -0.16 -1.74
CA LEU A 16 -12.73 -1.00 -1.10
C LEU A 16 -12.18 -2.32 -0.53
N LYS A 17 -11.16 -2.92 -1.14
CA LYS A 17 -10.47 -4.10 -0.55
C LYS A 17 -9.70 -3.78 0.73
N HIS A 18 -9.20 -2.55 0.90
CA HIS A 18 -8.67 -2.12 2.20
C HIS A 18 -9.80 -1.98 3.23
N MET A 19 -10.98 -1.48 2.83
CA MET A 19 -12.13 -1.40 3.73
C MET A 19 -12.64 -2.78 4.15
N GLU A 20 -12.68 -3.77 3.25
CA GLU A 20 -12.98 -5.18 3.61
C GLU A 20 -12.04 -5.67 4.72
N TYR A 21 -10.74 -5.40 4.58
CA TYR A 21 -9.71 -5.75 5.56
C TYR A 21 -9.85 -5.00 6.90
N ILE A 22 -10.00 -3.67 6.85
CA ILE A 22 -10.15 -2.82 8.06
C ILE A 22 -11.40 -3.22 8.84
N LEU A 23 -12.53 -3.40 8.16
CA LEU A 23 -13.81 -3.74 8.80
C LEU A 23 -13.79 -5.17 9.36
N ALA A 24 -13.17 -6.13 8.67
CA ALA A 24 -13.00 -7.48 9.20
C ALA A 24 -12.20 -7.50 10.52
N ALA A 25 -11.14 -6.68 10.63
CA ALA A 25 -10.42 -6.52 11.88
C ALA A 25 -11.26 -5.78 12.94
N LYS A 26 -12.00 -4.73 12.54
CA LYS A 26 -12.89 -4.00 13.45
C LYS A 26 -13.94 -4.90 14.09
N MET A 27 -14.48 -5.86 13.35
CA MET A 27 -15.46 -6.82 13.89
C MET A 27 -14.87 -7.76 14.97
N ARG A 28 -13.54 -7.84 15.09
CA ARG A 28 -12.85 -8.71 16.06
C ARG A 28 -12.36 -7.94 17.29
N CYS A 29 -12.49 -6.61 17.31
CA CYS A 29 -11.99 -5.78 18.42
C CYS A 29 -12.90 -4.60 18.80
N ASP A 30 -12.77 -4.16 20.05
CA ASP A 30 -13.54 -3.00 20.54
C ASP A 30 -12.97 -1.69 19.97
N LYS A 31 -11.65 -1.48 20.10
CA LYS A 31 -10.91 -0.35 19.55
C LYS A 31 -9.92 -0.83 18.48
N LEU A 32 -9.97 -0.23 17.28
CA LEU A 32 -9.06 -0.53 16.18
C LEU A 32 -8.04 0.61 15.95
N TYR A 33 -6.76 0.32 15.99
CA TYR A 33 -5.73 1.23 15.47
C TYR A 33 -5.42 0.90 14.01
N ILE A 34 -5.48 1.89 13.14
CA ILE A 34 -5.16 1.77 11.72
C ILE A 34 -3.77 2.38 11.51
N GLY A 35 -2.79 1.51 11.37
CA GLY A 35 -1.40 1.83 11.14
C GLY A 35 -1.11 2.21 9.69
N ILE A 36 -0.69 3.45 9.46
CA ILE A 36 -0.29 3.92 8.14
C ILE A 36 1.20 3.65 7.97
N THR A 37 1.50 2.69 7.09
CA THR A 37 2.88 2.33 6.75
C THR A 37 3.50 3.36 5.82
N ASN A 38 4.83 3.44 5.84
CA ASN A 38 5.59 4.50 5.18
C ASN A 38 5.03 5.89 5.54
N PRO A 39 4.93 6.24 6.85
CA PRO A 39 4.33 7.50 7.27
C PRO A 39 5.13 8.70 6.74
N ASP A 40 6.45 8.55 6.65
CA ASP A 40 7.34 9.51 6.01
C ASP A 40 7.94 8.91 4.73
N GLY A 41 7.66 9.57 3.60
CA GLY A 41 8.18 9.15 2.29
C GLY A 41 9.70 9.27 2.17
N ALA A 42 10.35 10.14 2.94
CA ALA A 42 11.80 10.32 2.93
C ALA A 42 12.55 9.24 3.74
N HIS A 43 11.85 8.53 4.63
CA HIS A 43 12.45 7.56 5.56
C HIS A 43 11.95 6.13 5.34
N THR A 44 11.46 5.83 4.14
CA THR A 44 11.09 4.47 3.74
C THR A 44 12.34 3.74 3.22
N ARG A 45 12.72 2.61 3.84
CA ARG A 45 13.79 1.74 3.33
C ARG A 45 13.27 0.92 2.16
N ASP A 46 14.14 0.68 1.17
CA ASP A 46 13.82 -0.22 0.06
C ASP A 46 13.69 -1.67 0.52
N THR A 47 12.86 -2.46 -0.18
CA THR A 47 12.72 -3.90 0.00
C THR A 47 12.71 -4.58 -1.36
N VAL A 48 13.37 -5.74 -1.45
CA VAL A 48 13.40 -6.59 -2.66
C VAL A 48 12.03 -7.19 -2.99
N HIS A 49 11.10 -7.22 -2.03
CA HIS A 49 9.79 -7.83 -2.20
C HIS A 49 8.69 -6.84 -2.68
N ASP A 50 9.00 -5.53 -2.77
CA ASP A 50 8.10 -4.51 -3.35
C ASP A 50 8.89 -3.25 -3.76
N GLU A 51 9.41 -3.26 -4.98
CA GLU A 51 10.20 -2.15 -5.57
C GLU A 51 9.45 -0.81 -5.59
N ASN A 52 8.10 -0.86 -5.53
CA ASN A 52 7.28 0.35 -5.56
C ASN A 52 7.12 0.98 -4.17
N ARG A 53 7.74 0.45 -3.11
CA ARG A 53 7.64 1.01 -1.76
C ARG A 53 8.48 2.26 -1.55
N GLY A 54 9.62 2.39 -2.20
CA GLY A 54 10.48 3.57 -2.08
C GLY A 54 10.12 4.71 -3.03
N THR A 55 9.33 4.44 -4.08
CA THR A 55 9.14 5.44 -5.15
C THR A 55 8.10 6.51 -4.80
N LYS A 56 8.28 7.72 -5.36
CA LYS A 56 7.30 8.82 -5.25
C LYS A 56 5.95 8.44 -5.86
N ALA A 57 5.95 7.73 -6.98
CA ALA A 57 4.75 7.22 -7.63
C ALA A 57 4.03 6.15 -6.81
N GLY A 58 4.77 5.34 -6.05
CA GLY A 58 4.20 4.37 -5.11
C GLY A 58 3.65 4.99 -3.82
N ASN A 59 4.05 6.22 -3.50
CA ASN A 59 3.63 6.95 -2.31
C ASN A 59 3.22 8.40 -2.63
N PRO A 60 2.22 8.61 -3.51
CA PRO A 60 1.88 9.95 -3.98
C PRO A 60 1.12 10.78 -2.94
N LEU A 61 0.63 10.17 -1.85
CA LEU A 61 -0.08 10.84 -0.77
C LEU A 61 0.75 10.90 0.51
N THR A 62 0.62 12.01 1.22
CA THR A 62 1.22 12.23 2.54
C THR A 62 0.55 11.35 3.60
N TYR A 63 1.15 11.25 4.79
CA TYR A 63 0.49 10.64 5.95
C TYR A 63 -0.85 11.31 6.26
N PHE A 64 -0.88 12.64 6.29
CA PHE A 64 -2.06 13.42 6.65
C PHE A 64 -3.23 13.20 5.68
N GLU A 65 -2.98 13.26 4.36
CA GLU A 65 -4.03 13.02 3.36
C GLU A 65 -4.58 11.59 3.43
N ARG A 66 -3.75 10.62 3.78
CA ARG A 66 -4.20 9.24 4.02
C ARG A 66 -5.06 9.14 5.28
N CYS A 67 -4.75 9.92 6.32
CA CYS A 67 -5.60 10.00 7.49
C CYS A 67 -6.99 10.52 7.14
N GLU A 68 -7.07 11.63 6.39
CA GLU A 68 -8.36 12.23 6.00
C GLU A 68 -9.20 11.27 5.15
N MET A 69 -8.58 10.58 4.18
CA MET A 69 -9.24 9.54 3.40
C MET A 69 -9.81 8.41 4.27
N ILE A 70 -9.03 7.94 5.25
CA ILE A 70 -9.48 6.86 6.15
C ILE A 70 -10.61 7.36 7.06
N ARG A 71 -10.53 8.59 7.59
CA ARG A 71 -11.60 9.14 8.44
C ARG A 71 -12.91 9.24 7.68
N GLY A 72 -12.89 9.81 6.48
CA GLY A 72 -14.07 9.89 5.63
C GLY A 72 -14.65 8.52 5.29
N ALA A 73 -13.79 7.53 4.98
CA ALA A 73 -14.24 6.17 4.71
C ALA A 73 -14.83 5.49 5.94
N MET A 74 -14.23 5.65 7.12
CA MET A 74 -14.76 5.07 8.36
C MET A 74 -16.12 5.67 8.74
N GLU A 75 -16.30 6.98 8.52
CA GLU A 75 -17.60 7.65 8.68
C GLU A 75 -18.64 7.14 7.68
N GLU A 76 -18.29 7.04 6.39
CA GLU A 76 -19.17 6.50 5.34
C GLU A 76 -19.68 5.08 5.66
N PHE A 77 -18.83 4.26 6.29
CA PHE A 77 -19.17 2.89 6.72
C PHE A 77 -19.73 2.82 8.15
N ASN A 78 -20.12 3.96 8.75
CA ASN A 78 -20.76 4.08 10.07
C ASN A 78 -19.92 3.52 11.24
N VAL A 79 -18.59 3.59 11.16
CA VAL A 79 -17.74 3.23 12.30
C VAL A 79 -17.55 4.44 13.21
N PRO A 80 -17.97 4.37 14.50
CA PRO A 80 -17.86 5.52 15.39
C PRO A 80 -16.41 5.95 15.61
N ALA A 81 -16.15 7.26 15.56
CA ALA A 81 -14.81 7.83 15.72
C ALA A 81 -14.10 7.41 17.02
N LYS A 82 -14.85 7.15 18.10
CA LYS A 82 -14.31 6.65 19.37
C LYS A 82 -13.73 5.23 19.28
N GLU A 83 -14.15 4.44 18.29
CA GLU A 83 -13.81 3.02 18.14
C GLU A 83 -12.63 2.75 17.20
N TYR A 84 -12.03 3.81 16.62
CA TYR A 84 -10.77 3.66 15.90
C TYR A 84 -9.82 4.84 16.12
N ASP A 85 -8.53 4.65 15.85
CA ASP A 85 -7.53 5.73 15.80
C ASP A 85 -6.53 5.46 14.68
N LEU A 86 -5.85 6.51 14.23
CA LEU A 86 -4.86 6.45 13.16
C LEU A 86 -3.47 6.70 13.75
N ILE A 87 -2.52 5.84 13.41
CA ILE A 87 -1.15 5.92 13.94
C ILE A 87 -0.11 5.72 12.83
N PRO A 88 1.07 6.33 12.94
CA PRO A 88 2.22 5.93 12.13
C PRO A 88 2.55 4.45 12.37
N PHE A 89 2.96 3.74 11.32
CA PHE A 89 3.35 2.33 11.43
C PHE A 89 4.64 2.07 10.62
N PRO A 90 5.82 2.37 11.17
CA PRO A 90 7.09 2.30 10.44
C PRO A 90 7.57 0.85 10.27
N ILE A 91 6.89 0.05 9.45
CA ILE A 91 7.20 -1.37 9.22
C ILE A 91 8.63 -1.60 8.69
N SER A 92 9.22 -0.62 7.98
CA SER A 92 10.61 -0.64 7.51
C SER A 92 11.66 -0.38 8.61
N MET A 93 11.21 0.11 9.77
CA MET A 93 12.03 0.34 10.96
C MET A 93 11.29 -0.28 12.16
N PRO A 94 11.16 -1.63 12.18
CA PRO A 94 10.33 -2.36 13.13
C PRO A 94 10.64 -2.05 14.60
N GLU A 95 11.89 -1.68 14.90
CA GLU A 95 12.34 -1.22 16.21
C GLU A 95 11.52 -0.05 16.80
N TYR A 96 10.85 0.75 15.95
CA TYR A 96 10.01 1.86 16.40
C TYR A 96 8.52 1.52 16.54
N ILE A 97 8.06 0.34 16.09
CA ILE A 97 6.61 0.01 16.09
C ILE A 97 6.02 0.14 17.50
N ALA A 98 6.71 -0.40 18.52
CA ALA A 98 6.25 -0.37 19.90
C ALA A 98 6.13 1.03 20.52
N GLN A 99 6.65 2.07 19.87
CA GLN A 99 6.45 3.46 20.31
C GLN A 99 5.07 4.00 19.89
N TYR A 100 4.46 3.43 18.85
CA TYR A 100 3.20 3.91 18.27
C TYR A 100 2.02 2.98 18.54
N THR A 101 2.27 1.76 19.02
CA THR A 101 1.25 0.73 19.18
C THR A 101 1.07 0.32 20.64
N PRO A 102 -0.17 0.01 21.08
CA PRO A 102 -0.40 -0.56 22.40
C PRO A 102 0.23 -1.96 22.52
N LYS A 103 0.84 -2.24 23.69
CA LYS A 103 1.57 -3.50 23.93
C LYS A 103 0.69 -4.74 23.84
N GLU A 104 -0.54 -4.66 24.36
CA GLU A 104 -1.47 -5.80 24.41
C GLU A 104 -2.37 -5.92 23.17
N ALA A 105 -2.03 -5.25 22.06
CA ALA A 105 -2.85 -5.26 20.87
C ALA A 105 -2.62 -6.50 20.00
N VAL A 106 -3.68 -6.96 19.34
CA VAL A 106 -3.60 -8.03 18.33
C VAL A 106 -3.42 -7.41 16.95
N TYR A 107 -2.38 -7.83 16.24
CA TYR A 107 -2.02 -7.37 14.92
C TYR A 107 -2.67 -8.28 13.88
N TYR A 108 -3.70 -7.77 13.22
CA TYR A 108 -4.38 -8.49 12.16
C TYR A 108 -3.62 -8.35 10.85
N VAL A 109 -3.45 -9.47 10.13
CA VAL A 109 -2.77 -9.49 8.82
C VAL A 109 -3.56 -10.37 7.85
N GLY A 110 -3.79 -9.90 6.62
CA GLY A 110 -4.22 -10.74 5.50
C GLY A 110 -2.99 -11.24 4.74
N MET A 111 -2.97 -12.52 4.38
CA MET A 111 -1.86 -13.13 3.63
C MET A 111 -2.26 -13.33 2.17
N PHE A 112 -1.59 -12.63 1.25
CA PHE A 112 -1.79 -12.78 -0.18
C PHE A 112 -0.49 -13.05 -0.95
N ASP A 113 0.61 -12.41 -0.54
CA ASP A 113 1.87 -12.41 -1.28
C ASP A 113 3.09 -12.54 -0.36
N ALA A 114 4.29 -12.59 -0.97
CA ALA A 114 5.56 -12.69 -0.26
C ALA A 114 5.82 -11.52 0.71
N TRP A 115 5.30 -10.32 0.40
CA TRP A 115 5.44 -9.17 1.29
C TRP A 115 4.58 -9.32 2.56
N ASP A 116 3.38 -9.88 2.45
CA ASP A 116 2.57 -10.18 3.63
C ASP A 116 3.24 -11.23 4.53
N GLU A 117 3.95 -12.21 3.95
CA GLU A 117 4.77 -13.15 4.70
C GLU A 117 5.98 -12.48 5.38
N GLU A 118 6.68 -11.58 4.69
CA GLU A 118 7.78 -10.81 5.26
C GLU A 118 7.30 -9.99 6.45
N LYS A 119 6.19 -9.26 6.28
CA LYS A 119 5.53 -8.47 7.34
C LYS A 119 5.13 -9.35 8.52
N TYR A 120 4.59 -10.53 8.27
CA TYR A 120 4.29 -11.49 9.34
C TYR A 120 5.53 -11.87 10.14
N LYS A 121 6.64 -12.19 9.46
CA LYS A 121 7.92 -12.53 10.10
C LYS A 121 8.46 -11.35 10.92
N ILE A 122 8.39 -10.13 10.38
CA ILE A 122 8.80 -8.90 11.09
C ILE A 122 7.97 -8.70 12.37
N LEU A 123 6.66 -8.82 12.30
CA LEU A 123 5.81 -8.61 13.49
C LEU A 123 6.04 -9.70 14.54
N ARG A 124 6.25 -10.95 14.11
CA ARG A 124 6.55 -12.07 15.02
C ARG A 124 7.93 -11.96 15.66
N SER A 125 8.93 -11.38 14.98
CA SER A 125 10.26 -11.18 15.57
C SER A 125 10.27 -10.13 16.69
N LEU A 126 9.25 -9.28 16.75
CA LEU A 126 9.02 -8.32 17.83
C LEU A 126 8.20 -8.87 19.00
N ASP A 127 7.94 -10.18 19.04
CA ASP A 127 7.11 -10.86 20.05
C ASP A 127 5.67 -10.30 20.14
N LEU A 128 5.15 -9.79 19.02
CA LEU A 128 3.78 -9.28 18.94
C LEU A 128 2.77 -10.41 18.71
N ASP A 129 1.55 -10.23 19.23
CA ASP A 129 0.43 -11.13 18.96
C ASP A 129 -0.13 -10.86 17.55
N VAL A 130 0.11 -11.79 16.62
CA VAL A 130 -0.25 -11.64 15.21
C VAL A 130 -1.34 -12.64 14.84
N ASN A 131 -2.49 -12.13 14.41
CA ASN A 131 -3.62 -12.94 13.97
C ASN A 131 -3.81 -12.84 12.45
N ILE A 132 -3.82 -13.99 11.78
CA ILE A 132 -4.05 -14.06 10.34
C ILE A 132 -5.56 -14.07 10.09
N LEU A 133 -6.08 -13.03 9.42
CA LEU A 133 -7.51 -12.94 9.11
C LEU A 133 -7.93 -13.95 8.02
N TRP A 134 -7.07 -14.13 7.02
CA TRP A 134 -7.24 -15.07 5.93
C TRP A 134 -5.92 -15.30 5.21
N ARG A 135 -5.86 -16.44 4.53
CA ARG A 135 -4.88 -16.75 3.49
C ARG A 135 -5.65 -16.86 2.18
N LYS A 136 -5.28 -16.05 1.21
CA LYS A 136 -5.90 -15.94 -0.11
C LYS A 136 -4.80 -15.94 -1.17
N THR A 137 -5.11 -16.31 -2.40
CA THR A 137 -4.17 -16.21 -3.51
C THR A 137 -4.05 -14.76 -4.01
N GLU A 138 -3.05 -14.48 -4.84
CA GLU A 138 -2.89 -13.14 -5.42
C GLU A 138 -4.08 -12.76 -6.32
N GLU A 139 -4.68 -13.72 -7.02
CA GLU A 139 -5.86 -13.51 -7.86
C GLU A 139 -7.07 -13.08 -7.04
N GLU A 140 -7.18 -13.56 -5.79
CA GLU A 140 -8.25 -13.22 -4.86
C GLU A 140 -8.10 -11.84 -4.20
N LYS A 141 -6.94 -11.18 -4.38
CA LYS A 141 -6.65 -9.85 -3.83
C LYS A 141 -7.58 -8.77 -4.42
N GLY A 142 -8.01 -8.96 -5.66
CA GLY A 142 -8.88 -8.02 -6.37
C GLY A 142 -8.19 -6.69 -6.66
N ILE A 143 -8.88 -5.57 -6.44
CA ILE A 143 -8.31 -4.24 -6.70
C ILE A 143 -7.14 -3.93 -5.75
N THR A 144 -6.07 -3.36 -6.31
CA THR A 144 -4.88 -2.90 -5.57
C THR A 144 -4.68 -1.38 -5.72
N GLY A 145 -3.96 -0.78 -4.78
CA GLY A 145 -3.59 0.65 -4.86
C GLY A 145 -2.84 0.98 -6.16
N SER A 146 -1.92 0.12 -6.60
CA SER A 146 -1.22 0.29 -7.88
C SER A 146 -2.19 0.33 -9.06
N LYS A 147 -3.19 -0.57 -9.09
CA LYS A 147 -4.18 -0.57 -10.17
C LYS A 147 -5.05 0.69 -10.16
N VAL A 148 -5.45 1.17 -8.98
CA VAL A 148 -6.22 2.43 -8.88
C VAL A 148 -5.40 3.61 -9.39
N ARG A 149 -4.10 3.72 -9.01
CA ARG A 149 -3.22 4.80 -9.52
C ARG A 149 -3.03 4.73 -11.03
N GLU A 150 -2.89 3.53 -11.60
CA GLU A 150 -2.82 3.32 -13.04
C GLU A 150 -4.09 3.79 -13.76
N LEU A 151 -5.27 3.48 -13.23
CA LEU A 151 -6.55 3.93 -13.78
C LEU A 151 -6.66 5.46 -13.75
N ILE A 152 -6.28 6.09 -12.63
CA ILE A 152 -6.19 7.56 -12.52
C ILE A 152 -5.22 8.13 -13.57
N ALA A 153 -4.05 7.51 -13.73
CA ALA A 153 -3.01 7.97 -14.64
C ALA A 153 -3.45 7.93 -16.11
N THR A 154 -4.26 6.93 -16.47
CA THR A 154 -4.70 6.63 -17.83
C THR A 154 -6.12 7.14 -18.14
N ASP A 155 -6.67 8.03 -17.31
CA ASP A 155 -8.01 8.61 -17.45
C ASP A 155 -9.14 7.55 -17.56
N GLN A 156 -8.95 6.39 -16.96
CA GLN A 156 -9.96 5.34 -16.89
C GLN A 156 -10.84 5.51 -15.65
N GLU A 157 -12.06 4.96 -15.69
CA GLU A 157 -13.00 5.03 -14.57
C GLU A 157 -12.50 4.23 -13.35
N TRP A 158 -12.39 4.89 -12.20
CA TRP A 158 -11.83 4.31 -10.96
C TRP A 158 -12.70 4.53 -9.72
N LYS A 159 -13.75 5.37 -9.79
CA LYS A 159 -14.63 5.72 -8.66
C LYS A 159 -15.25 4.49 -8.00
N GLN A 160 -15.60 3.48 -8.78
CA GLN A 160 -16.20 2.23 -8.32
C GLN A 160 -15.29 1.40 -7.40
N PHE A 161 -13.99 1.67 -7.37
CA PHE A 161 -13.03 0.88 -6.60
C PHE A 161 -12.69 1.46 -5.23
N VAL A 162 -13.20 2.66 -4.92
CA VAL A 162 -12.91 3.39 -3.68
C VAL A 162 -14.21 3.77 -2.96
N PRO A 163 -14.17 4.03 -1.64
CA PRO A 163 -15.27 4.70 -0.95
C PRO A 163 -15.61 6.05 -1.60
N LYS A 164 -16.88 6.49 -1.54
CA LYS A 164 -17.30 7.76 -2.13
C LYS A 164 -16.56 8.93 -1.50
N SER A 165 -16.44 8.93 -0.18
CA SER A 165 -15.67 9.90 0.60
C SER A 165 -14.23 10.04 0.11
N VAL A 166 -13.57 8.92 -0.20
CA VAL A 166 -12.19 8.90 -0.72
C VAL A 166 -12.14 9.51 -2.13
N TYR A 167 -13.08 9.17 -3.01
CA TYR A 167 -13.16 9.76 -4.35
C TYR A 167 -13.34 11.29 -4.29
N HIS A 168 -14.25 11.76 -3.44
CA HIS A 168 -14.49 13.19 -3.24
C HIS A 168 -13.25 13.89 -2.68
N TYR A 169 -12.66 13.36 -1.61
CA TYR A 169 -11.45 13.93 -1.02
C TYR A 169 -10.30 14.05 -2.03
N LEU A 170 -10.08 13.03 -2.86
CA LEU A 170 -9.01 13.04 -3.86
C LEU A 170 -9.24 14.09 -4.96
N THR A 171 -10.47 14.21 -5.46
CA THR A 171 -10.79 15.09 -6.59
C THR A 171 -10.95 16.56 -6.16
N GLU A 172 -11.56 16.82 -5.00
CA GLU A 172 -11.75 18.18 -4.46
C GLU A 172 -10.43 18.83 -4.02
N ASN A 173 -9.44 18.03 -3.61
CA ASN A 173 -8.10 18.51 -3.22
C ASN A 173 -7.06 18.36 -4.34
N GLU A 174 -7.48 18.05 -5.57
CA GLU A 174 -6.62 17.87 -6.75
C GLU A 174 -5.48 16.84 -6.57
N LEU A 175 -5.67 15.89 -5.66
CA LEU A 175 -4.69 14.85 -5.34
C LEU A 175 -4.64 13.78 -6.43
N ASP A 176 -5.77 13.53 -7.09
CA ASP A 176 -5.86 12.70 -8.29
C ASP A 176 -4.94 13.21 -9.41
N LYS A 177 -4.84 14.54 -9.61
CA LYS A 177 -3.91 15.14 -10.57
C LYS A 177 -2.44 14.88 -10.19
N ARG A 178 -2.12 14.95 -8.89
CA ARG A 178 -0.78 14.62 -8.38
C ARG A 178 -0.45 13.14 -8.56
N VAL A 179 -1.39 12.25 -8.25
CA VAL A 179 -1.27 10.81 -8.48
C VAL A 179 -1.03 10.54 -9.96
N LYS A 180 -1.86 11.10 -10.85
CA LYS A 180 -1.73 10.98 -12.31
C LYS A 180 -0.33 11.37 -12.78
N ARG A 181 0.14 12.56 -12.42
CA ARG A 181 1.46 13.06 -12.84
C ARG A 181 2.58 12.12 -12.41
N LEU A 182 2.60 11.69 -11.15
CA LEU A 182 3.67 10.85 -10.61
C LEU A 182 3.65 9.44 -11.22
N GLU A 183 2.47 8.86 -11.43
CA GLU A 183 2.34 7.52 -12.01
C GLU A 183 2.66 7.53 -13.52
N LEU A 184 2.31 8.59 -14.25
CA LEU A 184 2.73 8.78 -15.66
C LEU A 184 4.25 8.86 -15.79
N MET A 185 4.93 9.64 -14.93
CA MET A 185 6.40 9.70 -14.89
C MET A 185 7.00 8.31 -14.69
N ARG A 186 6.47 7.53 -13.75
CA ARG A 186 6.91 6.14 -13.52
C ARG A 186 6.68 5.23 -14.73
N ILE A 187 5.55 5.37 -15.42
CA ILE A 187 5.26 4.58 -16.63
C ILE A 187 6.26 4.94 -17.74
N GLU A 188 6.55 6.22 -17.93
CA GLU A 188 7.51 6.72 -18.93
C GLU A 188 8.94 6.26 -18.62
N GLU A 189 9.39 6.39 -17.37
CA GLU A 189 10.70 5.89 -16.90
C GLU A 189 10.84 4.39 -17.16
N LYS A 190 9.81 3.60 -16.82
CA LYS A 190 9.82 2.15 -17.06
C LYS A 190 9.93 1.81 -18.55
N LYS A 191 9.18 2.52 -19.40
CA LYS A 191 9.24 2.33 -20.86
C LYS A 191 10.63 2.69 -21.42
N ALA A 192 11.25 3.76 -20.93
CA ALA A 192 12.58 4.17 -21.36
C ALA A 192 13.63 3.12 -20.99
N ILE A 193 13.58 2.57 -19.77
CA ILE A 193 14.48 1.50 -19.33
C ILE A 193 14.28 0.22 -20.17
N GLU A 194 13.03 -0.15 -20.44
CA GLU A 194 12.73 -1.32 -21.27
C GLU A 194 13.24 -1.18 -22.70
N GLN A 195 13.07 0.01 -23.31
CA GLN A 195 13.63 0.32 -24.63
C GLN A 195 15.16 0.27 -24.65
N MET A 196 15.81 0.78 -23.60
CA MET A 196 17.27 0.74 -23.47
C MET A 196 17.78 -0.70 -23.34
N ASN A 197 17.15 -1.52 -22.51
CA ASN A 197 17.51 -2.94 -22.34
C ASN A 197 17.34 -3.74 -23.64
N ILE A 198 16.27 -3.46 -24.42
CA ILE A 198 16.07 -4.07 -25.73
C ILE A 198 17.18 -3.64 -26.70
N ALA A 199 17.53 -2.36 -26.74
CA ALA A 199 18.61 -1.87 -27.61
C ALA A 199 19.96 -2.52 -27.26
N GLU A 200 20.31 -2.62 -25.98
CA GLU A 200 21.54 -3.29 -25.53
C GLU A 200 21.55 -4.80 -25.87
N ALA A 201 20.39 -5.47 -25.79
CA ALA A 201 20.28 -6.88 -26.14
C ALA A 201 20.46 -7.10 -27.65
N VAL A 202 19.91 -6.22 -28.49
CA VAL A 202 20.08 -6.27 -29.94
C VAL A 202 21.54 -6.04 -30.32
N GLU A 203 22.20 -5.02 -29.75
CA GLU A 203 23.62 -4.73 -30.01
C GLU A 203 24.52 -5.92 -29.63
N ARG A 204 24.25 -6.59 -28.50
CA ARG A 204 24.99 -7.81 -28.11
C ARG A 204 24.80 -8.96 -29.09
N LEU A 205 23.58 -9.15 -29.62
CA LEU A 205 23.31 -10.22 -30.60
C LEU A 205 24.02 -9.94 -31.93
N GLU A 206 23.97 -8.70 -32.42
CA GLU A 206 24.68 -8.28 -33.63
C GLU A 206 26.21 -8.46 -33.50
N MET A 207 26.77 -8.15 -32.33
CA MET A 207 28.19 -8.39 -32.05
C MET A 207 28.54 -9.89 -32.06
N MET A 208 27.69 -10.77 -31.53
CA MET A 208 27.92 -12.22 -31.54
C MET A 208 27.84 -12.79 -32.96
N GLU A 209 26.84 -12.38 -33.75
CA GLU A 209 26.72 -12.81 -35.15
C GLU A 209 27.90 -12.36 -36.02
N SER A 210 28.49 -11.19 -35.72
CA SER A 210 29.69 -10.71 -36.41
C SER A 210 30.96 -11.48 -36.05
N GLN A 211 31.03 -12.08 -34.85
CA GLN A 211 32.19 -12.85 -34.38
C GLN A 211 32.18 -14.32 -34.83
N ASP A 212 31.01 -14.89 -35.16
CA ASP A 212 30.86 -16.25 -35.68
C ASP A 212 31.10 -16.34 -37.22
N MET A 213 31.30 -15.20 -37.89
CA MET A 213 31.50 -15.07 -39.34
C MET A 213 32.96 -14.86 -39.76
N ASP A 214 33.89 -14.81 -38.80
CA ASP A 214 35.36 -14.75 -38.97
C ASP A 214 36.04 -16.06 -38.53
#